data_AF-K1UFD8-F1
#
_entry.id   AF-K1UFD8-F1
#
_cell.length_a   1.000
_cell.length_b   1.000
_cell.length_c   1.000
_cell.angle_alpha   90.00
_cell.angle_beta   90.00
_cell.angle_gamma   90.00
#
_symmetry.space_group_name_H-M   'P 1'
#
loop_
_entity.id
_entity.type
_entity.pdbx_description
1 polymer ?
#
loop_
_entity_poly.entity_id
_entity_poly.type
_entity_poly.pdbx_seq_one_letter_code
_entity_poly.pdbx_strand_id
1 'polypeptide(L)'
;KFDWMAHADKFPGLCTPDDSYHGITYAEHFGKEGAFITKATAQLMRDFGCVQSPINAYMLNLGLESLHVRMARHCENGQAVAEFLASHPKIAYVNYCGLPGDKYHAVDEKYLPNGSCGVVSFGVKGGREAAAAFMGHLKIAAIETHVADARTCCLHPAAPPTADERRA
;
A
#
# COMPACT_ATOMS: atom_id res chain seq x y z
N LYS A 1 -0.73 -9.35 -21.67
CA LYS A 1 -1.18 -8.22 -22.49
C LYS A 1 -2.67 -8.39 -22.73
N PHE A 2 -3.48 -7.36 -22.50
CA PHE A 2 -4.95 -7.41 -22.61
C PHE A 2 -5.39 -6.91 -24.00
N ASP A 3 -6.36 -7.57 -24.63
CA ASP A 3 -6.87 -7.17 -25.95
C ASP A 3 -8.08 -6.24 -25.80
N TRP A 4 -7.83 -4.93 -25.87
CA TRP A 4 -8.88 -3.91 -25.70
C TRP A 4 -9.97 -4.02 -26.78
N MET A 5 -9.57 -4.19 -28.04
CA MET A 5 -10.50 -4.18 -29.17
C MET A 5 -11.42 -5.41 -29.18
N ALA A 6 -10.96 -6.55 -28.65
CA ALA A 6 -11.80 -7.73 -28.45
C ALA A 6 -12.94 -7.49 -27.42
N HIS A 7 -12.89 -6.40 -26.67
CA HIS A 7 -13.85 -6.01 -25.64
C HIS A 7 -14.29 -4.54 -25.78
N ALA A 8 -14.39 -4.06 -27.03
CA ALA A 8 -14.73 -2.67 -27.32
C ALA A 8 -16.07 -2.21 -26.72
N ASP A 9 -17.01 -3.14 -26.55
CA ASP A 9 -18.30 -2.93 -25.87
C ASP A 9 -18.14 -2.55 -24.40
N LYS A 10 -17.11 -3.08 -23.72
CA LYS A 10 -16.82 -2.82 -22.31
C LYS A 10 -15.86 -1.65 -22.10
N PHE A 11 -15.01 -1.36 -23.08
CA PHE A 11 -14.00 -0.31 -23.00
C PHE A 11 -14.12 0.72 -24.14
N PRO A 12 -15.32 1.31 -24.37
CA PRO A 12 -15.54 2.21 -25.50
C PRO A 12 -14.59 3.41 -25.43
N GLY A 13 -14.30 3.93 -24.24
CA GLY A 13 -13.36 5.03 -24.07
C GLY A 13 -11.97 4.78 -24.64
N LEU A 14 -11.51 3.52 -24.72
CA LEU A 14 -10.23 3.17 -25.34
C LEU A 14 -10.39 2.75 -26.82
N CYS A 15 -11.56 2.27 -27.22
CA CYS A 15 -11.78 1.54 -28.47
C CYS A 15 -12.63 2.29 -29.50
N THR A 16 -13.11 3.50 -29.19
CA THR A 16 -13.80 4.38 -30.13
C THR A 16 -13.05 5.71 -30.28
N PRO A 17 -13.28 6.45 -31.38
CA PRO A 17 -12.77 7.81 -31.55
C PRO A 17 -13.08 8.72 -30.35
N ASP A 18 -12.10 9.46 -29.86
CA ASP A 18 -12.22 10.45 -28.79
C ASP A 18 -12.19 11.88 -29.37
N ASP A 19 -13.36 12.51 -29.47
CA ASP A 19 -13.51 13.86 -30.00
C ASP A 19 -12.75 14.91 -29.18
N SER A 20 -12.48 14.65 -27.90
CA SER A 20 -11.70 15.55 -27.04
C SER A 20 -10.18 15.52 -27.31
N TYR A 21 -9.75 14.61 -28.21
CA TYR A 21 -8.35 14.40 -28.55
C TYR A 21 -8.18 14.05 -30.04
N HIS A 22 -8.76 14.87 -30.92
CA HIS A 22 -8.60 14.78 -32.38
C HIS A 22 -9.17 13.49 -33.02
N GLY A 23 -10.17 12.86 -32.38
CA GLY A 23 -10.85 11.67 -32.92
C GLY A 23 -10.00 10.41 -32.89
N ILE A 24 -8.94 10.37 -32.06
CA ILE A 24 -8.08 9.18 -31.99
C ILE A 24 -8.82 8.02 -31.33
N THR A 25 -8.51 6.80 -31.77
CA THR A 25 -8.83 5.58 -31.03
C THR A 25 -7.58 5.12 -30.27
N TYR A 26 -7.57 5.23 -28.93
CA TYR A 26 -6.38 4.97 -28.12
C TYR A 26 -5.82 3.55 -28.27
N ALA A 27 -6.70 2.54 -28.34
CA ALA A 27 -6.32 1.14 -28.50
C ALA A 27 -5.63 0.87 -29.86
N GLU A 28 -6.03 1.58 -30.90
CA GLU A 28 -5.44 1.48 -32.24
C GLU A 28 -4.10 2.22 -32.31
N HIS A 29 -4.03 3.44 -31.75
CA HIS A 29 -2.86 4.30 -31.89
C HIS A 29 -1.72 3.96 -30.92
N PHE A 30 -2.04 3.61 -29.67
CA PHE A 30 -1.05 3.33 -28.62
C PHE A 30 -0.95 1.84 -28.24
N GLY A 31 -1.73 0.99 -28.92
CA GLY A 31 -1.68 -0.45 -28.78
C GLY A 31 -2.09 -0.97 -27.39
N LYS A 32 -1.87 -2.28 -27.18
CA LYS A 32 -2.33 -3.01 -25.98
C LYS A 32 -1.71 -2.53 -24.67
N GLU A 33 -0.50 -1.95 -24.71
CA GLU A 33 0.26 -1.55 -23.53
C GLU A 33 0.16 -0.05 -23.24
N GLY A 34 0.07 0.79 -24.27
CA GLY A 34 0.05 2.25 -24.12
C GLY A 34 -1.35 2.85 -24.00
N ALA A 35 -2.39 2.21 -24.55
CA ALA A 35 -3.73 2.82 -24.64
C ALA A 35 -4.28 3.35 -23.31
N PHE A 36 -4.22 2.53 -22.25
CA PHE A 36 -4.75 2.90 -20.94
C PHE A 36 -3.99 4.09 -20.33
N ILE A 37 -2.66 3.99 -20.24
CA ILE A 37 -1.85 5.03 -19.58
C ILE A 37 -1.88 6.34 -20.37
N THR A 38 -1.89 6.27 -21.70
CA THR A 38 -1.99 7.47 -22.53
C THR A 38 -3.35 8.12 -22.40
N LYS A 39 -4.46 7.38 -22.38
CA LYS A 39 -5.78 7.98 -22.14
C LYS A 39 -5.91 8.61 -20.75
N ALA A 40 -5.44 7.92 -19.71
CA ALA A 40 -5.43 8.45 -18.35
C ALA A 40 -4.64 9.76 -18.26
N THR A 41 -3.52 9.85 -18.98
CA THR A 41 -2.67 11.06 -19.01
C THR A 41 -3.29 12.18 -19.87
N ALA A 42 -3.71 11.86 -21.09
CA ALA A 42 -4.18 12.84 -22.06
C ALA A 42 -5.55 13.45 -21.70
N GLN A 43 -6.40 12.69 -21.02
CA GLN A 43 -7.75 13.11 -20.65
C GLN A 43 -7.86 13.38 -19.15
N LEU A 44 -7.70 12.36 -18.29
CA LEU A 44 -7.97 12.52 -16.85
C LEU A 44 -7.00 13.49 -16.17
N MET A 45 -5.69 13.35 -16.41
CA MET A 45 -4.69 14.25 -15.81
C MET A 45 -4.83 15.68 -16.35
N ARG A 46 -5.12 15.85 -17.64
CA ARG A 46 -5.38 17.16 -18.26
C ARG A 46 -6.61 17.84 -17.65
N ASP A 47 -7.72 17.11 -17.53
CA ASP A 47 -9.03 17.68 -17.18
C ASP A 47 -9.20 17.85 -15.66
N PHE A 48 -8.64 16.95 -14.84
CA PHE A 48 -8.70 17.03 -13.37
C PHE A 48 -7.48 17.68 -12.72
N GLY A 49 -6.38 17.88 -13.46
CA GLY A 49 -5.18 18.54 -12.96
C GLY A 49 -4.43 17.76 -11.88
N CYS A 50 -4.57 16.43 -11.83
CA CYS A 50 -3.89 15.55 -10.86
C CYS A 50 -2.39 15.39 -11.18
N VAL A 51 -1.65 16.49 -11.19
CA VAL A 51 -0.22 16.55 -11.57
C VAL A 51 0.66 16.51 -10.32
N GLN A 52 1.71 15.69 -10.36
CA GLN A 52 2.69 15.62 -9.28
C GLN A 52 3.59 16.86 -9.28
N SER A 53 3.82 17.45 -8.10
CA SER A 53 4.81 18.52 -7.94
C SER A 53 6.22 18.02 -8.31
N PRO A 54 7.03 18.77 -9.09
CA PRO A 54 8.38 18.36 -9.47
C PRO A 54 9.29 18.04 -8.29
N ILE A 55 9.16 18.78 -7.18
CA ILE A 55 9.96 18.51 -5.98
C ILE A 55 9.55 17.19 -5.32
N ASN A 56 8.26 16.85 -5.32
CA ASN A 56 7.78 15.57 -4.79
C ASN A 56 8.24 14.39 -5.68
N ALA A 57 8.30 14.59 -7.00
CA ALA A 57 8.86 13.60 -7.92
C ALA A 57 10.36 13.36 -7.66
N TYR A 58 11.12 14.43 -7.42
CA TYR A 58 12.53 14.32 -7.02
C TYR A 58 12.70 13.54 -5.70
N MET A 59 11.92 13.88 -4.66
CA MET A 59 11.97 13.17 -3.38
C MET A 59 11.59 11.69 -3.51
N LEU A 60 10.57 11.38 -4.31
CA LEU A 60 10.18 10.00 -4.60
C LEU A 60 11.33 9.24 -5.27
N ASN A 61 11.95 9.82 -6.29
CA ASN A 61 13.07 9.19 -7.00
C ASN A 61 14.24 8.90 -6.07
N LEU A 62 14.60 9.84 -5.20
CA LEU A 62 15.63 9.62 -4.18
C LEU A 62 15.26 8.46 -3.23
N GLY A 63 13.99 8.38 -2.83
CA GLY A 63 13.49 7.25 -2.05
C GLY A 63 13.60 5.90 -2.78
N LEU A 64 13.36 5.88 -4.09
CA LEU A 64 13.39 4.66 -4.90
C LEU A 64 14.79 4.03 -4.98
N GLU A 65 15.86 4.82 -4.91
CA GLU A 65 17.25 4.33 -4.94
C GLU A 65 17.53 3.29 -3.84
N SER A 66 16.90 3.45 -2.67
CA SER A 66 17.06 2.55 -1.52
C SER A 66 15.89 1.58 -1.32
N LEU A 67 14.92 1.53 -2.24
CA LEU A 67 13.71 0.71 -2.06
C LEU A 67 14.02 -0.77 -1.82
N HIS A 68 14.93 -1.34 -2.61
CA HIS A 68 15.28 -2.75 -2.56
C HIS A 68 15.88 -3.17 -1.20
N VAL A 69 16.73 -2.34 -0.59
CA VAL A 69 17.30 -2.63 0.74
C VAL A 69 16.30 -2.37 1.87
N ARG A 70 15.44 -1.35 1.74
CA ARG A 70 14.42 -1.03 2.76
C ARG A 70 13.34 -2.11 2.81
N MET A 71 12.83 -2.56 1.67
CA MET A 71 11.76 -3.56 1.63
C MET A 71 12.18 -4.89 2.26
N ALA A 72 13.40 -5.38 1.97
CA ALA A 72 13.92 -6.58 2.61
C ALA A 72 13.92 -6.45 4.15
N ARG A 73 14.42 -5.32 4.66
CA ARG A 73 14.44 -5.05 6.11
C ARG A 73 13.05 -4.88 6.71
N HIS A 74 12.11 -4.26 6.00
CA HIS A 74 10.71 -4.16 6.43
C HIS A 74 10.05 -5.53 6.52
N CYS A 75 10.24 -6.41 5.54
CA CYS A 75 9.69 -7.77 5.58
C CYS A 75 10.30 -8.59 6.72
N GLU A 76 11.62 -8.57 6.88
CA GLU A 76 12.33 -9.29 7.96
C GLU A 76 11.83 -8.83 9.35
N ASN A 77 11.76 -7.52 9.58
CA ASN A 77 11.27 -6.96 10.84
C ASN A 77 9.79 -7.26 11.06
N GLY A 78 8.97 -7.18 10.00
CA GLY A 78 7.54 -7.49 10.05
C GLY A 78 7.28 -8.93 10.48
N GLN A 79 7.98 -9.90 9.88
CA GLN A 79 7.92 -11.30 10.25
C GLN A 79 8.31 -11.51 11.73
N ALA A 80 9.46 -10.95 12.15
CA ALA A 80 9.94 -11.11 13.53
C ALA A 80 8.96 -10.53 14.56
N VAL A 81 8.36 -9.37 14.27
CA VAL A 81 7.32 -8.76 15.13
C VAL A 81 6.07 -9.61 15.15
N ALA A 82 5.63 -10.14 14.01
CA ALA A 82 4.45 -10.99 13.93
C ALA A 82 4.62 -12.27 14.75
N GLU A 83 5.76 -12.95 14.64
CA GLU A 83 6.10 -14.15 15.41
C GLU A 83 6.17 -13.87 16.91
N PHE A 84 6.84 -12.77 17.28
CA PHE A 84 6.92 -12.32 18.67
C PHE A 84 5.52 -12.10 19.25
N LEU A 85 4.68 -11.32 18.57
CA LEU A 85 3.32 -11.03 19.02
C LEU A 85 2.44 -12.27 19.07
N ALA A 86 2.58 -13.20 18.11
CA ALA A 86 1.80 -14.44 18.06
C ALA A 86 2.10 -15.35 19.26
N SER A 87 3.32 -15.31 19.78
CA SER A 87 3.72 -16.06 20.98
C SER A 87 3.34 -15.37 22.30
N HIS A 88 2.93 -14.10 22.28
CA HIS A 88 2.84 -13.30 23.49
C HIS A 88 1.49 -13.46 24.22
N PRO A 89 1.46 -13.75 25.54
CA PRO A 89 0.23 -14.13 26.25
C PRO A 89 -0.81 -13.00 26.36
N LYS A 90 -0.41 -11.73 26.18
CA LYS A 90 -1.33 -10.58 26.18
C LYS A 90 -1.92 -10.26 24.79
N ILE A 91 -1.54 -11.01 23.75
CA ILE A 91 -2.05 -10.82 22.39
C ILE A 91 -3.14 -11.86 22.12
N ALA A 92 -4.27 -11.41 21.58
CA ALA A 92 -5.43 -12.24 21.30
C ALA A 92 -5.32 -12.93 19.93
N TYR A 93 -4.82 -12.21 18.94
CA TYR A 93 -4.58 -12.71 17.59
C TYR A 93 -3.54 -11.83 16.87
N VAL A 94 -2.92 -12.39 15.84
CA VAL A 94 -2.07 -11.67 14.89
C VAL A 94 -2.54 -12.03 13.48
N ASN A 95 -2.62 -11.03 12.61
CA ASN A 95 -2.89 -11.17 11.19
C ASN A 95 -1.62 -10.78 10.43
N TYR A 96 -0.95 -11.77 9.86
CA TYR A 96 0.24 -11.58 9.04
C TYR A 96 0.42 -12.80 8.14
N CYS A 97 0.39 -12.58 6.83
CA CYS A 97 0.38 -13.68 5.85
C CYS A 97 1.65 -14.56 5.87
N GLY A 98 2.77 -14.04 6.39
CA GLY A 98 4.00 -14.82 6.58
C GLY A 98 3.99 -15.77 7.80
N LEU A 99 2.95 -15.73 8.65
CA LEU A 99 2.85 -16.64 9.79
C LEU A 99 2.35 -18.03 9.37
N PRO A 100 2.98 -19.12 9.84
CA PRO A 100 2.44 -20.46 9.69
C PRO A 100 1.04 -20.55 10.33
N GLY A 101 0.05 -21.00 9.54
CA GLY A 101 -1.35 -21.10 9.98
C GLY A 101 -2.20 -19.87 9.67
N ASP A 102 -1.64 -18.78 9.13
CA ASP A 102 -2.46 -17.72 8.53
C ASP A 102 -3.19 -18.26 7.29
N LYS A 103 -4.46 -17.89 7.12
CA LYS A 103 -5.31 -18.34 6.00
C LYS A 103 -4.76 -17.97 4.63
N TYR A 104 -3.87 -16.99 4.55
CA TYR A 104 -3.25 -16.53 3.30
C TYR A 104 -1.82 -17.02 3.12
N HIS A 105 -1.27 -17.84 4.03
CA HIS A 105 0.12 -18.27 3.97
C HIS A 105 0.50 -18.95 2.64
N ALA A 106 -0.34 -19.87 2.14
CA ALA A 106 -0.09 -20.52 0.85
C ALA A 106 -0.12 -19.55 -0.35
N VAL A 107 -0.87 -18.44 -0.25
CA VAL A 107 -0.95 -17.41 -1.29
C VAL A 107 0.26 -16.47 -1.17
N ASP A 108 0.72 -16.19 0.04
CA ASP A 108 1.95 -15.46 0.32
C ASP A 108 3.16 -16.16 -0.29
N GLU A 109 3.35 -17.45 -0.03
CA GLU A 109 4.45 -18.24 -0.62
C GLU A 109 4.43 -18.23 -2.15
N LYS A 110 3.23 -18.21 -2.75
CA LYS A 110 3.07 -18.21 -4.20
C LYS A 110 3.41 -16.85 -4.84
N TYR A 111 2.94 -15.75 -4.26
CA TYR A 111 3.00 -14.43 -4.90
C TYR A 111 4.07 -13.51 -4.32
N LEU A 112 4.51 -13.75 -3.09
CA LEU A 112 5.43 -12.91 -2.32
C LEU A 112 6.59 -13.77 -1.75
N PRO A 113 7.26 -14.62 -2.55
CA PRO A 113 8.27 -15.57 -2.05
C PRO A 113 9.50 -14.90 -1.40
N ASN A 114 9.67 -13.61 -1.63
CA ASN A 114 10.78 -12.81 -1.07
C ASN A 114 10.34 -11.91 0.09
N GLY A 115 9.18 -12.20 0.69
CA GLY A 115 8.59 -11.45 1.80
C GLY A 115 7.45 -10.53 1.38
N SER A 116 6.49 -10.36 2.28
CA SER A 116 5.24 -9.64 2.04
C SER A 116 5.35 -8.13 2.23
N CYS A 117 5.41 -7.68 3.49
CA CYS A 117 5.56 -6.29 3.90
C CYS A 117 5.93 -6.17 5.38
N GLY A 118 6.19 -4.95 5.85
CA GLY A 118 6.42 -4.66 7.27
C GLY A 118 5.15 -4.34 8.08
N VAL A 119 3.96 -4.56 7.55
CA VAL A 119 2.69 -4.23 8.23
C VAL A 119 2.16 -5.46 8.98
N VAL A 120 2.02 -5.33 10.30
CA VAL A 120 1.46 -6.37 11.17
C VAL A 120 0.22 -5.82 11.86
N SER A 121 -0.89 -6.57 11.81
CA SER A 121 -2.11 -6.25 12.55
C SER A 121 -2.30 -7.26 13.68
N PHE A 122 -2.69 -6.81 14.87
CA PHE A 122 -2.89 -7.68 16.02
C PHE A 122 -3.94 -7.12 16.97
N GLY A 123 -4.54 -8.02 17.76
CA GLY A 123 -5.48 -7.67 18.81
C GLY A 123 -4.85 -7.82 20.20
N VAL A 124 -4.99 -6.82 21.07
CA VAL A 124 -4.57 -6.91 22.47
C VAL A 124 -5.71 -7.52 23.31
N LYS A 125 -5.39 -8.49 24.18
CA LYS A 125 -6.36 -9.01 25.16
C LYS A 125 -6.77 -7.88 26.11
N GLY A 126 -8.08 -7.77 26.37
CA GLY A 126 -8.64 -6.62 27.09
C GLY A 126 -9.23 -5.54 26.17
N GLY A 127 -9.20 -5.75 24.84
CA GLY A 127 -9.95 -4.95 23.88
C GLY A 127 -9.41 -3.53 23.73
N ARG A 128 -10.32 -2.58 23.47
CA ARG A 128 -9.99 -1.20 23.08
C ARG A 128 -9.14 -0.46 24.12
N GLU A 129 -9.48 -0.55 25.40
CA GLU A 129 -8.75 0.15 26.47
C GLU A 129 -7.32 -0.37 26.61
N ALA A 130 -7.13 -1.69 26.55
CA ALA A 130 -5.81 -2.30 26.59
C ALA A 130 -4.97 -1.95 25.36
N ALA A 131 -5.59 -1.85 24.17
CA ALA A 131 -4.91 -1.42 22.96
C ALA A 131 -4.47 0.06 23.01
N ALA A 132 -5.32 0.94 23.54
CA ALA A 132 -4.98 2.35 23.77
C ALA A 132 -3.83 2.49 24.78
N ALA A 133 -3.88 1.75 25.89
CA ALA A 133 -2.80 1.73 26.88
C ALA A 133 -1.48 1.22 26.28
N PHE A 134 -1.53 0.13 25.50
CA PHE A 134 -0.35 -0.37 24.77
C PHE A 134 0.28 0.73 23.91
N MET A 135 -0.54 1.42 23.10
CA MET A 135 -0.08 2.47 22.20
C MET A 135 0.55 3.65 22.97
N GLY A 136 -0.06 4.07 24.10
CA GLY A 136 0.47 5.15 24.95
C GLY A 136 1.80 4.82 25.67
N HIS A 137 2.17 3.55 25.76
CA HIS A 137 3.45 3.12 26.34
C HIS A 137 4.60 3.01 25.35
N LEU A 138 4.35 3.17 24.04
CA LEU A 138 5.38 3.10 23.01
C LEU A 138 6.34 4.30 23.14
N LYS A 139 7.64 4.03 22.95
CA LYS A 139 8.72 5.04 23.00
C LYS A 139 9.57 5.10 21.73
N ILE A 140 9.50 4.06 20.91
CA ILE A 140 10.24 3.96 19.63
C ILE A 140 9.28 4.09 18.45
N ALA A 141 8.08 3.50 18.56
CA ALA A 141 7.09 3.57 17.49
C ALA A 141 6.36 4.92 17.54
N ALA A 142 6.33 5.61 16.42
CA ALA A 142 5.59 6.85 16.24
C ALA A 142 4.09 6.56 16.09
N ILE A 143 3.24 7.39 16.69
CA ILE A 143 1.79 7.26 16.55
C ILE A 143 1.34 8.06 15.33
N GLU A 144 1.18 7.39 14.20
CA GLU A 144 0.99 8.01 12.88
C GLU A 144 -0.11 7.31 12.09
N THR A 145 -0.83 8.05 11.25
CA THR A 145 -1.92 7.50 10.42
C THR A 145 -1.45 7.01 9.05
N HIS A 146 -0.20 7.30 8.66
CA HIS A 146 0.41 6.79 7.43
C HIS A 146 1.22 5.53 7.71
N VAL A 147 1.60 4.83 6.64
CA VAL A 147 2.38 3.57 6.69
C VAL A 147 3.60 3.69 5.78
N ALA A 148 4.52 2.72 5.90
CA ALA A 148 5.69 2.56 5.02
C ALA A 148 6.74 3.69 5.10
N ASP A 149 6.84 4.36 6.26
CA ASP A 149 8.03 5.13 6.61
C ASP A 149 9.16 4.18 7.06
N ALA A 150 10.41 4.65 7.05
CA ALA A 150 11.55 3.97 7.65
C ALA A 150 11.41 3.84 9.18
N ARG A 151 10.65 4.76 9.81
CA ARG A 151 10.32 4.69 11.24
C ARG A 151 9.25 3.62 11.48
N THR A 152 9.29 2.99 12.66
CA THR A 152 8.19 2.13 13.09
C THR A 152 6.99 3.02 13.43
N CYS A 153 5.84 2.74 12.85
CA CYS A 153 4.60 3.48 13.10
C CYS A 153 3.55 2.55 13.70
N CYS A 154 2.72 3.07 14.61
CA CYS A 154 1.60 2.35 15.20
C CYS A 154 0.33 3.21 15.12
N LEU A 155 -0.80 2.59 14.79
CA LEU A 155 -2.10 3.24 14.80
C LEU A 155 -3.16 2.30 15.35
N HIS A 156 -4.11 2.87 16.09
CA HIS A 156 -5.29 2.15 16.57
C HIS A 156 -6.53 2.60 15.79
N PRO A 157 -7.03 1.85 14.78
CA PRO A 157 -8.08 2.35 13.89
C PRO A 157 -9.40 2.72 14.60
N ALA A 158 -9.68 2.10 15.75
CA ALA A 158 -10.90 2.35 16.52
C ALA A 158 -10.84 3.60 17.40
N ALA A 159 -9.67 4.25 17.51
CA ALA A 159 -9.48 5.48 18.29
C ALA A 159 -8.57 6.45 17.53
N PRO A 160 -9.03 7.67 17.20
CA PRO A 160 -8.14 8.67 16.61
C PRO A 160 -7.02 9.02 17.61
N PRO A 161 -5.77 9.23 17.14
CA PRO A 161 -4.69 9.64 18.03
C PRO A 161 -4.98 11.01 18.64
N THR A 162 -4.93 11.09 19.96
CA THR A 162 -5.08 12.34 20.71
C THR A 162 -3.89 13.28 20.47
N ALA A 163 -4.06 14.57 20.73
CA ALA A 163 -3.02 15.57 20.47
C ALA A 163 -1.73 15.34 21.29
N ASP A 164 -1.86 14.74 22.48
CA ASP A 164 -0.74 14.40 23.35
C ASP A 164 0.03 13.14 22.88
N GLU A 165 -0.66 12.21 22.21
CA GLU A 165 -0.07 10.99 21.67
C GLU A 165 0.78 11.23 20.40
N ARG A 166 0.55 12.34 19.68
CA ARG A 166 1.32 12.69 18.46
C ARG A 166 2.68 13.35 18.74
N ARG A 167 3.05 13.55 20.01
CA ARG A 167 4.28 14.26 20.43
C ARG A 167 5.46 13.34 20.75
N ALA A 168 5.34 12.03 20.54
CA ALA A 168 6.44 11.06 20.61
C ALA A 168 6.93 10.72 19.20
#